data_AF-M6ZS25-F1
#
_entry.id   AF-M6ZS25-F1
#
_cell.length_a   1.000
_cell.length_b   1.000
_cell.length_c   1.000
_cell.angle_alpha   90.00
_cell.angle_beta   90.00
_cell.angle_gamma   90.00
#
_symmetry.space_group_name_H-M   'P 1'
#
loop_
_entity.id
_entity.type
_entity.pdbx_description
1 polymer ?
#
loop_
_entity_poly.entity_id
_entity_poly.type
_entity_poly.pdbx_seq_one_letter_code
_entity_poly.pdbx_strand_id
1 'polypeptide(L)'
;QNTLLEALNRYTNGLIYRNSYISNTDFLLKKIIVLDALSRFQTVGDDVIRSIQVDPKILPTDILISLRNIYSKSRIYKNQISQLDILLKSRLRVQGTSYNFVDETGLWWLLSSNDSTVMRIILSVVKDPNWKEDLPRLIRGAISRQSKGHWDITPANALGILAFQSYSKQFEKDSVEGTTVVTLENNSNTLEWKNQKEPNKLTLPMPHNAQNLEFVQNGNGKPYVVIHTKAALPLKEKLESGMRLEKEILNESGNKKTSFQEGDIVRVRLKIYTESDLSWIAVRDPIPAGASILGSGLGNDSRSGSELTKEKIGGHLLLL
;
A
#
# COMPACT_ATOMS: atom_id res chain seq x y z
N GLN A 1 26.64 -25.60 9.63
CA GLN A 1 26.43 -24.76 8.43
C GLN A 1 26.58 -25.56 7.13
N ASN A 2 27.62 -26.39 6.94
CA ASN A 2 27.83 -27.15 5.70
C ASN A 2 26.70 -28.12 5.32
N THR A 3 26.07 -28.79 6.29
CA THR A 3 25.01 -29.78 6.02
C THR A 3 23.74 -29.18 5.40
N LEU A 4 23.34 -27.98 5.82
CA LEU A 4 22.18 -27.28 5.24
C LEU A 4 22.48 -26.82 3.81
N LEU A 5 23.63 -26.18 3.58
CA LEU A 5 24.00 -25.70 2.26
C LEU A 5 24.14 -26.85 1.26
N GLU A 6 24.72 -27.97 1.68
CA GLU A 6 24.80 -29.18 0.86
C GLU A 6 23.41 -29.71 0.50
N ALA A 7 22.49 -29.78 1.47
CA ALA A 7 21.12 -30.22 1.22
C ALA A 7 20.39 -29.28 0.24
N LEU A 8 20.56 -27.96 0.36
CA LEU A 8 19.96 -26.99 -0.55
C LEU A 8 20.54 -27.13 -1.97
N ASN A 9 21.85 -27.30 -2.12
CA ASN A 9 22.49 -27.55 -3.42
C ASN A 9 22.01 -28.87 -4.05
N ARG A 10 21.89 -29.94 -3.26
CA ARG A 10 21.34 -31.22 -3.72
C ARG A 10 19.88 -31.07 -4.16
N TYR A 11 19.07 -30.28 -3.46
CA TYR A 11 17.69 -29.99 -3.86
C TYR A 11 17.62 -29.23 -5.19
N THR A 12 18.43 -28.19 -5.38
CA THR A 12 18.43 -27.41 -6.65
C THR A 12 18.89 -28.22 -7.86
N ASN A 13 19.73 -29.23 -7.62
CA ASN A 13 20.21 -30.18 -8.63
C ASN A 13 19.27 -31.38 -8.84
N GLY A 14 18.11 -31.43 -8.16
CA GLY A 14 17.15 -32.52 -8.29
C GLY A 14 17.55 -33.84 -7.62
N LEU A 15 18.61 -33.83 -6.79
CA LEU A 15 19.10 -35.00 -6.06
C LEU A 15 18.27 -35.28 -4.79
N ILE A 16 17.53 -34.29 -4.31
CA ILE A 16 16.60 -34.42 -3.18
C ILE A 16 15.21 -34.03 -3.68
N TYR A 17 14.26 -34.95 -3.52
CA TYR A 17 12.85 -34.72 -3.78
C TYR A 17 12.06 -34.89 -2.48
N ARG A 18 11.17 -33.94 -2.19
CA ARG A 18 10.22 -34.05 -1.09
C ARG A 18 8.82 -33.95 -1.67
N ASN A 19 8.06 -35.04 -1.54
CA ASN A 19 6.62 -34.98 -1.78
C ASN A 19 6.01 -33.99 -0.79
N SER A 20 5.29 -33.01 -1.33
CA SER A 20 4.42 -32.14 -0.56
C SER A 20 3.08 -32.84 -0.37
N TYR A 21 2.41 -32.59 0.76
CA TYR A 21 1.01 -33.00 0.95
C TYR A 21 0.07 -32.33 -0.05
N ILE A 22 0.53 -31.26 -0.71
CA ILE A 22 -0.22 -30.50 -1.71
C ILE A 22 0.35 -30.84 -3.09
N SER A 23 -0.51 -31.38 -3.97
CA SER A 23 -0.18 -31.75 -5.34
C SER A 23 -0.17 -30.51 -6.26
N ASN A 24 0.86 -29.67 -6.13
CA ASN A 24 1.07 -28.50 -6.98
C ASN A 24 2.35 -28.64 -7.81
N THR A 25 2.32 -28.18 -9.06
CA THR A 25 3.51 -28.07 -9.93
C THR A 25 4.31 -26.81 -9.57
N ASP A 26 4.83 -26.75 -8.35
CA ASP A 26 5.51 -25.56 -7.80
C ASP A 26 7.03 -25.71 -7.70
N PHE A 27 7.60 -26.76 -8.31
CA PHE A 27 9.02 -27.07 -8.25
C PHE A 27 9.90 -25.89 -8.69
N LEU A 28 9.52 -25.20 -9.76
CA LEU A 28 10.26 -24.02 -10.24
C LEU A 28 10.25 -22.88 -9.20
N LEU A 29 9.10 -22.62 -8.57
CA LEU A 29 8.97 -21.57 -7.55
C LEU A 29 9.85 -21.90 -6.33
N LYS A 30 9.78 -23.14 -5.85
CA LYS A 30 10.63 -23.64 -4.77
C LYS A 30 12.12 -23.58 -5.12
N LYS A 31 12.50 -23.96 -6.35
CA LYS A 31 13.88 -23.85 -6.84
C LYS A 31 14.37 -22.41 -6.77
N ILE A 32 13.58 -21.43 -7.22
CA ILE A 32 13.94 -20.02 -7.14
C ILE A 32 14.08 -19.56 -5.67
N ILE A 33 13.16 -19.94 -4.78
CA ILE A 33 13.25 -19.60 -3.34
C ILE A 33 14.52 -20.18 -2.71
N VAL A 34 14.84 -21.44 -3.00
CA VAL A 34 16.04 -22.10 -2.48
C VAL A 34 17.31 -21.43 -3.02
N LEU A 35 17.32 -21.03 -4.29
CA LEU A 35 18.43 -20.30 -4.88
C LEU A 35 18.60 -18.90 -4.25
N ASP A 36 17.52 -18.17 -3.95
CA ASP A 36 17.60 -16.92 -3.18
C ASP A 36 18.22 -17.18 -1.80
N ALA A 37 17.77 -18.22 -1.09
CA ALA A 37 18.34 -18.60 0.20
C ALA A 37 19.84 -18.94 0.10
N LEU A 38 20.25 -19.76 -0.88
CA LEU A 38 21.65 -20.10 -1.15
C LEU A 38 22.49 -18.86 -1.46
N SER A 39 21.94 -17.92 -2.23
CA SER A 39 22.61 -16.68 -2.61
C SER A 39 23.05 -15.83 -1.41
N ARG A 40 22.46 -16.05 -0.21
CA ARG A 40 22.83 -15.35 1.02
C ARG A 40 24.14 -15.83 1.62
N PHE A 41 24.57 -17.04 1.29
CA PHE A 41 25.74 -17.70 1.87
C PHE A 41 26.84 -17.97 0.86
N GLN A 42 26.50 -18.16 -0.41
CA GLN A 42 27.46 -18.45 -1.48
C GLN A 42 27.04 -17.79 -2.80
N THR A 43 27.97 -17.64 -3.73
CA THR A 43 27.67 -17.22 -5.10
C THR A 43 26.92 -18.33 -5.84
N VAL A 44 25.77 -18.00 -6.42
CA VAL A 44 25.04 -18.91 -7.31
C VAL A 44 25.67 -18.82 -8.70
N GLY A 45 26.01 -19.98 -9.29
CA GLY A 45 26.61 -20.05 -10.63
C GLY A 45 25.67 -19.51 -11.70
N ASP A 46 26.22 -18.78 -12.67
CA ASP A 46 25.44 -18.16 -13.74
C ASP A 46 24.76 -19.19 -14.66
N ASP A 47 25.31 -20.40 -14.74
CA ASP A 47 24.72 -21.58 -15.39
C ASP A 47 23.45 -22.06 -14.68
N VAL A 48 23.47 -22.09 -13.34
CA VAL A 48 22.31 -22.43 -12.51
C VAL A 48 21.23 -21.37 -12.67
N ILE A 49 21.60 -20.09 -12.70
CA ILE A 49 20.67 -18.97 -12.94
C ILE A 49 20.08 -19.08 -14.36
N ARG A 50 20.90 -19.38 -15.38
CA ARG A 50 20.45 -19.59 -16.76
C ARG A 50 19.46 -20.74 -16.90
N SER A 51 19.59 -21.76 -16.05
CA SER A 51 18.65 -22.90 -16.03
C SER A 51 17.24 -22.52 -15.56
N ILE A 52 17.07 -21.37 -14.91
CA ILE A 52 15.78 -20.79 -14.57
C ILE A 52 15.20 -20.14 -15.83
N GLN A 53 14.77 -20.97 -16.79
CA GLN A 53 14.14 -20.53 -18.04
C GLN A 53 12.70 -20.07 -17.77
N VAL A 54 12.52 -18.86 -17.26
CA VAL A 54 11.19 -18.33 -16.91
C VAL A 54 11.03 -16.89 -17.36
N ASP A 55 9.85 -16.56 -17.86
CA ASP A 55 9.46 -15.17 -18.09
C ASP A 55 9.13 -14.52 -16.72
N PRO A 56 9.85 -13.45 -16.30
CA PRO A 56 9.55 -12.77 -15.05
C PRO A 56 8.12 -12.25 -14.93
N LYS A 57 7.43 -11.97 -16.05
CA LYS A 57 6.07 -11.42 -16.06
C LYS A 57 5.03 -12.38 -15.50
N ILE A 58 5.23 -13.69 -15.68
CA ILE A 58 4.30 -14.72 -15.20
C ILE A 58 4.59 -15.15 -13.75
N LEU A 59 5.70 -14.73 -13.16
CA LEU A 59 6.05 -15.09 -11.79
C LEU A 59 5.18 -14.33 -10.79
N PRO A 60 4.68 -14.99 -9.72
CA PRO A 60 4.08 -14.31 -8.58
C PRO A 60 5.07 -13.30 -7.96
N THR A 61 4.56 -12.24 -7.34
CA THR A 61 5.42 -11.14 -6.82
C THR A 61 6.45 -11.63 -5.81
N ASP A 62 6.06 -12.56 -4.94
CA ASP A 62 6.97 -13.16 -3.97
C ASP A 62 8.19 -13.86 -4.61
N ILE A 63 7.98 -14.51 -5.75
CA ILE A 63 9.00 -15.25 -6.50
C ILE A 63 9.85 -14.29 -7.34
N LEU A 64 9.23 -13.23 -7.88
CA LEU A 64 9.94 -12.17 -8.60
C LEU A 64 10.97 -11.47 -7.70
N ILE A 65 10.66 -11.26 -6.42
CA ILE A 65 11.61 -10.71 -5.43
C ILE A 65 12.79 -11.66 -5.23
N SER A 66 12.54 -12.97 -5.11
CA SER A 66 13.59 -13.99 -5.00
C SER A 66 14.53 -13.94 -6.22
N LEU A 67 13.96 -13.86 -7.43
CA LEU A 67 14.72 -13.77 -8.68
C LEU A 67 15.59 -12.51 -8.71
N ARG A 68 15.01 -11.36 -8.33
CA ARG A 68 15.74 -10.09 -8.21
C ARG A 68 16.92 -10.20 -7.23
N ASN A 69 16.72 -10.80 -6.06
CA ASN A 69 17.78 -11.01 -5.08
C ASN A 69 18.94 -11.84 -5.65
N ILE A 70 18.62 -12.91 -6.38
CA ILE A 70 19.61 -13.74 -7.08
C ILE A 70 20.39 -12.88 -8.10
N TYR A 71 19.68 -12.11 -8.94
CA TYR A 71 20.31 -11.27 -9.97
C TYR A 71 21.19 -10.18 -9.36
N SER A 72 20.80 -9.61 -8.21
CA SER A 72 21.59 -8.62 -7.46
C SER A 72 22.99 -9.09 -7.06
N LYS A 73 23.17 -10.40 -6.94
CA LYS A 73 24.42 -11.04 -6.52
C LYS A 73 25.16 -11.74 -7.67
N SER A 74 24.54 -11.83 -8.84
CA SER A 74 25.19 -12.33 -10.06
C SER A 74 26.06 -11.25 -10.69
N ARG A 75 27.12 -11.67 -11.39
CA ARG A 75 27.96 -10.78 -12.20
C ARG A 75 27.31 -10.48 -13.55
N ILE A 76 26.64 -11.45 -14.16
CA ILE A 76 26.09 -11.35 -15.51
C ILE A 76 24.69 -10.74 -15.50
N TYR A 77 23.81 -11.16 -14.58
CA TYR A 77 22.40 -10.79 -14.60
C TYR A 77 22.07 -9.47 -13.91
N LYS A 78 23.08 -8.77 -13.36
CA LYS A 78 22.89 -7.51 -12.62
C LYS A 78 22.24 -6.40 -13.46
N ASN A 79 22.49 -6.39 -14.76
CA ASN A 79 21.90 -5.43 -15.70
C ASN A 79 20.38 -5.63 -15.91
N GLN A 80 19.82 -6.80 -15.57
CA GLN A 80 18.39 -7.08 -15.70
C GLN A 80 17.57 -6.59 -14.50
N ILE A 81 18.22 -6.18 -13.40
CA ILE A 81 17.53 -5.74 -12.17
C ILE A 81 16.62 -4.54 -12.45
N SER A 82 17.03 -3.59 -13.30
CA SER A 82 16.20 -2.43 -13.64
C SER A 82 14.88 -2.84 -14.28
N GLN A 83 14.87 -3.89 -15.12
CA GLN A 83 13.66 -4.41 -15.73
C GLN A 83 12.77 -5.10 -14.69
N LEU A 84 13.36 -5.88 -13.78
CA LEU A 84 12.61 -6.49 -12.67
C LEU A 84 12.05 -5.43 -11.71
N ASP A 85 12.77 -4.33 -11.49
CA ASP A 85 12.33 -3.21 -10.67
C ASP A 85 11.15 -2.49 -11.29
N ILE A 86 11.19 -2.21 -12.60
CA ILE A 86 10.04 -1.65 -13.32
C ILE A 86 8.83 -2.59 -13.19
N LEU A 87 9.04 -3.90 -13.37
CA LEU A 87 7.97 -4.88 -13.21
C LEU A 87 7.42 -4.92 -11.78
N LEU A 88 8.28 -4.92 -10.75
CA LEU A 88 7.84 -4.87 -9.36
C LEU A 88 7.05 -3.59 -9.06
N LYS A 89 7.57 -2.42 -9.48
CA LYS A 89 6.89 -1.14 -9.30
C LYS A 89 5.54 -1.11 -10.03
N SER A 90 5.41 -1.76 -11.19
CA SER A 90 4.13 -1.85 -11.90
C SER A 90 3.05 -2.66 -11.15
N ARG A 91 3.45 -3.49 -10.17
CA ARG A 91 2.54 -4.24 -9.29
C ARG A 91 2.20 -3.50 -7.99
N LEU A 92 2.77 -2.30 -7.81
CA LEU A 92 2.45 -1.39 -6.71
C LEU A 92 1.46 -0.34 -7.19
N ARG A 93 0.47 -0.01 -6.36
CA ARG A 93 -0.46 1.08 -6.61
C ARG A 93 -0.19 2.21 -5.62
N VAL A 94 0.03 3.42 -6.11
CA VAL A 94 0.11 4.60 -5.25
C VAL A 94 -1.31 4.93 -4.76
N GLN A 95 -1.53 4.93 -3.44
CA GLN A 95 -2.75 5.48 -2.84
C GLN A 95 -2.38 6.64 -1.91
N GLY A 96 -2.66 7.87 -2.36
CA GLY A 96 -2.29 9.08 -1.62
C GLY A 96 -0.78 9.16 -1.38
N THR A 97 -0.36 8.88 -0.15
CA THR A 97 1.02 9.00 0.34
C THR A 97 1.65 7.67 0.73
N SER A 98 0.98 6.55 0.45
CA SER A 98 1.48 5.19 0.68
C SER A 98 1.39 4.34 -0.60
N TYR A 99 2.14 3.24 -0.61
CA TYR A 99 1.92 2.18 -1.58
C TYR A 99 0.90 1.19 -1.04
N ASN A 100 -0.13 0.91 -1.84
CA ASN A 100 -0.92 -0.30 -1.73
C ASN A 100 -0.34 -1.35 -2.67
N PHE A 101 -0.44 -2.60 -2.23
CA PHE A 101 -0.02 -3.75 -3.00
C PHE A 101 -1.27 -4.35 -3.60
N VAL A 102 -1.21 -4.70 -4.89
CA VAL A 102 -2.30 -5.45 -5.51
C VAL A 102 -2.45 -6.76 -4.74
N ASP A 103 -3.66 -7.05 -4.27
CA ASP A 103 -3.91 -8.30 -3.56
C ASP A 103 -3.82 -9.47 -4.55
N GLU A 104 -2.67 -10.12 -4.55
CA GLU A 104 -2.45 -11.38 -5.26
C GLU A 104 -2.94 -12.55 -4.41
N THR A 105 -3.30 -13.66 -5.05
CA THR A 105 -3.53 -14.92 -4.32
C THR A 105 -2.21 -15.37 -3.71
N GLY A 106 -2.07 -15.22 -2.39
CA GLY A 106 -0.86 -15.59 -1.66
C GLY A 106 -0.50 -17.07 -1.83
N LEU A 107 0.80 -17.36 -1.94
CA LEU A 107 1.34 -18.72 -1.97
C LEU A 107 1.41 -19.30 -0.55
N TRP A 108 0.26 -19.43 0.11
CA TRP A 108 0.17 -19.77 1.54
C TRP A 108 0.86 -21.11 1.88
N TRP A 109 0.88 -22.06 0.94
CA TRP A 109 1.58 -23.34 1.10
C TRP A 109 3.11 -23.21 1.08
N LEU A 110 3.63 -22.06 0.65
CA LEU A 110 5.04 -21.67 0.75
C LEU A 110 5.27 -20.70 1.92
N LEU A 111 4.31 -20.59 2.84
CA LEU A 111 4.34 -19.66 3.97
C LEU A 111 4.42 -18.19 3.53
N SER A 112 3.84 -17.88 2.37
CA SER A 112 3.79 -16.53 1.81
C SER A 112 2.37 -15.97 1.88
N SER A 113 2.29 -14.70 2.25
CA SER A 113 1.12 -13.84 2.23
C SER A 113 1.46 -12.48 1.60
N ASN A 114 0.45 -11.66 1.30
CA ASN A 114 0.66 -10.32 0.78
C ASN A 114 1.52 -9.49 1.74
N ASP A 115 1.25 -9.55 3.06
CA ASP A 115 2.06 -8.81 4.04
C ASP A 115 3.51 -9.30 4.06
N SER A 116 3.75 -10.62 4.00
CA SER A 116 5.12 -11.14 3.95
C SER A 116 5.86 -10.68 2.68
N THR A 117 5.16 -10.61 1.55
CA THR A 117 5.71 -10.14 0.28
C THR A 117 6.10 -8.66 0.36
N VAL A 118 5.28 -7.81 1.01
CA VAL A 118 5.63 -6.41 1.28
C VAL A 118 6.96 -6.31 2.03
N MET A 119 7.11 -7.08 3.12
CA MET A 119 8.35 -7.05 3.92
C MET A 119 9.56 -7.55 3.13
N ARG A 120 9.36 -8.54 2.26
CA ARG A 120 10.43 -9.04 1.37
C ARG A 120 10.84 -8.01 0.31
N ILE A 121 9.90 -7.23 -0.24
CA ILE A 121 10.24 -6.11 -1.15
C ILE A 121 11.13 -5.12 -0.41
N ILE A 122 10.70 -4.66 0.77
CA ILE A 122 11.47 -3.71 1.59
C ILE A 122 12.88 -4.25 1.85
N LEU A 123 13.01 -5.49 2.33
CA LEU A 123 14.31 -6.13 2.59
C LEU A 123 15.19 -6.25 1.34
N SER A 124 14.59 -6.51 0.17
CA SER A 124 15.31 -6.63 -1.10
C SER A 124 15.89 -5.29 -1.58
N VAL A 125 15.14 -4.20 -1.38
CA VAL A 125 15.43 -2.91 -2.01
C VAL A 125 15.97 -1.85 -1.04
N VAL A 126 15.99 -2.10 0.28
CA VAL A 126 16.37 -1.10 1.30
C VAL A 126 17.76 -0.46 1.09
N LYS A 127 18.69 -1.19 0.48
CA LYS A 127 20.05 -0.70 0.17
C LYS A 127 20.20 -0.18 -1.25
N ASP A 128 19.15 -0.24 -2.07
CA ASP A 128 19.16 0.14 -3.47
C ASP A 128 18.83 1.63 -3.64
N PRO A 129 19.75 2.45 -4.18
CA PRO A 129 19.49 3.87 -4.42
C PRO A 129 18.28 4.14 -5.32
N ASN A 130 17.95 3.24 -6.26
CA ASN A 130 16.83 3.40 -7.20
C ASN A 130 15.44 3.29 -6.54
N TRP A 131 15.41 2.85 -5.28
CA TRP A 131 14.19 2.71 -4.47
C TRP A 131 14.11 3.71 -3.33
N LYS A 132 15.09 4.63 -3.21
CA LYS A 132 15.17 5.60 -2.11
C LYS A 132 13.90 6.43 -1.94
N GLU A 133 13.28 6.86 -3.05
CA GLU A 133 12.06 7.67 -3.04
C GLU A 133 10.78 6.86 -2.78
N ASP A 134 10.83 5.56 -3.10
CA ASP A 134 9.71 4.64 -2.96
C ASP A 134 9.61 4.05 -1.55
N LEU A 135 10.75 3.85 -0.89
CA LEU A 135 10.85 3.21 0.42
C LEU A 135 9.98 3.85 1.51
N PRO A 136 9.93 5.19 1.68
CA PRO A 136 9.03 5.79 2.67
C PRO A 136 7.55 5.45 2.42
N ARG A 137 7.13 5.39 1.16
CA ARG A 137 5.76 5.01 0.78
C ARG A 137 5.49 3.54 1.03
N LEU A 138 6.50 2.67 0.79
CA LEU A 138 6.43 1.23 1.09
C LEU A 138 6.31 0.99 2.60
N ILE A 139 7.13 1.66 3.41
CA ILE A 139 7.09 1.57 4.87
C ILE A 139 5.73 2.04 5.40
N ARG A 140 5.23 3.18 4.92
CA ARG A 140 3.90 3.66 5.31
C ARG A 140 2.79 2.68 4.91
N GLY A 141 2.88 2.12 3.70
CA GLY A 141 1.99 1.06 3.24
C GLY A 141 2.01 -0.16 4.16
N ALA A 142 3.21 -0.64 4.51
CA ALA A 142 3.41 -1.75 5.42
C ALA A 142 2.81 -1.50 6.83
N ILE A 143 2.98 -0.30 7.39
CA ILE A 143 2.38 0.09 8.68
C ILE A 143 0.85 0.11 8.57
N SER A 144 0.30 0.69 7.49
CA SER A 144 -1.15 0.81 7.30
C SER A 144 -1.87 -0.54 7.19
N ARG A 145 -1.14 -1.59 6.82
CA ARG A 145 -1.67 -2.96 6.74
C ARG A 145 -1.73 -3.67 8.09
N GLN A 146 -1.12 -3.12 9.14
CA GLN A 146 -1.17 -3.73 10.46
C GLN A 146 -2.60 -3.73 11.00
N SER A 147 -3.00 -4.89 11.53
CA SER A 147 -4.21 -5.03 12.33
C SER A 147 -3.78 -5.36 13.76
N LYS A 148 -4.24 -4.56 14.73
CA LYS A 148 -3.90 -4.75 16.15
C LYS A 148 -2.38 -4.87 16.42
N GLY A 149 -1.57 -4.15 15.64
CA GLY A 149 -0.11 -4.11 15.80
C GLY A 149 0.64 -5.31 15.20
N HIS A 150 -0.01 -6.17 14.42
CA HIS A 150 0.64 -7.29 13.73
C HIS A 150 0.16 -7.42 12.28
N TRP A 151 0.89 -8.22 11.50
CA TRP A 151 0.54 -8.64 10.14
C TRP A 151 -0.09 -10.04 10.15
N ASP A 152 -0.58 -10.47 8.98
CA ASP A 152 -1.43 -11.66 8.81
C ASP A 152 -0.84 -13.00 9.29
N ILE A 153 0.44 -13.28 9.07
CA ILE A 153 1.08 -14.56 9.41
C ILE A 153 2.41 -14.40 10.17
N THR A 154 2.82 -15.43 10.91
CA THR A 154 4.08 -15.43 11.69
C THR A 154 5.32 -15.09 10.83
N PRO A 155 5.51 -15.64 9.61
CA PRO A 155 6.59 -15.21 8.72
C PRO A 155 6.55 -13.71 8.37
N ALA A 156 5.36 -13.15 8.14
CA ALA A 156 5.21 -11.73 7.84
C ALA A 156 5.66 -10.87 9.02
N ASN A 157 5.29 -11.25 10.25
CA ASN A 157 5.74 -10.57 11.47
C ASN A 157 7.26 -10.64 11.65
N ALA A 158 7.87 -11.81 11.47
CA ALA A 158 9.32 -11.98 11.56
C ALA A 158 10.06 -11.16 10.50
N LEU A 159 9.59 -11.18 9.26
CA LEU A 159 10.14 -10.38 8.17
C LEU A 159 9.93 -8.89 8.40
N GLY A 160 8.80 -8.49 8.99
CA GLY A 160 8.51 -7.11 9.36
C GLY A 160 9.55 -6.56 10.33
N ILE A 161 9.87 -7.29 11.40
CA ILE A 161 10.93 -6.88 12.34
C ILE A 161 12.25 -6.65 11.60
N LEU A 162 12.65 -7.59 10.72
CA LEU A 162 13.90 -7.47 9.96
C LEU A 162 13.87 -6.30 8.96
N ALA A 163 12.74 -6.08 8.29
CA ALA A 163 12.55 -5.03 7.31
C ALA A 163 12.68 -3.65 7.95
N PHE A 164 11.97 -3.43 9.06
CA PHE A 164 11.99 -2.16 9.78
C PHE A 164 13.34 -1.91 10.46
N GLN A 165 13.98 -2.93 11.04
CA GLN A 165 15.35 -2.80 11.55
C GLN A 165 16.35 -2.44 10.45
N SER A 166 16.24 -3.08 9.29
CA SER A 166 17.12 -2.79 8.14
C SER A 166 16.90 -1.38 7.60
N TYR A 167 15.64 -0.95 7.53
CA TYR A 167 15.26 0.40 7.12
C TYR A 167 15.77 1.45 8.10
N SER A 168 15.50 1.30 9.39
CA SER A 168 15.94 2.23 10.43
C SER A 168 17.47 2.32 10.48
N LYS A 169 18.18 1.19 10.38
CA LYS A 169 19.64 1.18 10.26
C LYS A 169 20.17 1.91 9.03
N GLN A 170 19.40 1.97 7.94
CA GLN A 170 19.81 2.63 6.70
C GLN A 170 19.48 4.13 6.69
N PHE A 171 18.32 4.52 7.21
CA PHE A 171 17.75 5.87 7.04
C PHE A 171 17.57 6.68 8.33
N GLU A 172 17.55 6.04 9.50
CA GLU A 172 17.19 6.64 10.80
C GLU A 172 18.30 6.42 11.85
N LYS A 173 19.57 6.46 11.42
CA LYS A 173 20.72 6.29 12.33
C LYS A 173 20.81 7.40 13.37
N ASP A 174 20.52 8.61 12.92
CA ASP A 174 20.65 9.83 13.70
C ASP A 174 19.27 10.29 14.15
N SER A 175 19.15 10.66 15.43
CA SER A 175 17.94 11.29 15.94
C SER A 175 17.75 12.65 15.27
N VAL A 176 16.50 13.01 14.96
CA VAL A 176 16.19 14.33 14.41
C VAL A 176 16.27 15.36 15.52
N GLU A 177 17.15 16.35 15.36
CA GLU A 177 17.42 17.38 16.36
C GLU A 177 17.51 18.77 15.72
N GLY A 178 17.44 19.82 16.53
CA GLY A 178 17.57 21.21 16.07
C GLY A 178 16.24 21.78 15.57
N THR A 179 16.26 22.44 14.41
CA THR A 179 15.08 23.11 13.84
C THR A 179 14.89 22.79 12.36
N THR A 180 13.64 22.67 11.91
CA THR A 180 13.31 22.66 10.48
C THR A 180 12.72 24.01 10.11
N VAL A 181 13.32 24.71 9.16
CA VAL A 181 12.76 25.93 8.58
C VAL A 181 11.97 25.55 7.33
N VAL A 182 10.72 25.98 7.27
CA VAL A 182 9.80 25.78 6.16
C VAL A 182 9.51 27.13 5.53
N THR A 183 9.81 27.29 4.25
CA THR A 183 9.62 28.54 3.53
C THR A 183 8.68 28.34 2.36
N LEU A 184 7.66 29.21 2.27
CA LEU A 184 6.72 29.28 1.17
C LEU A 184 6.41 30.75 0.88
N GLU A 185 6.67 31.19 -0.35
CA GLU A 185 6.64 32.62 -0.71
C GLU A 185 7.54 33.44 0.25
N ASN A 186 6.98 34.47 0.89
CA ASN A 186 7.67 35.33 1.85
C ASN A 186 7.45 34.86 3.30
N ASN A 187 6.76 33.74 3.52
CA ASN A 187 6.48 33.21 4.84
C ASN A 187 7.52 32.16 5.21
N SER A 188 8.25 32.40 6.30
CA SER A 188 9.18 31.45 6.88
C SER A 188 8.68 31.02 8.26
N ASN A 189 8.55 29.72 8.47
CA ASN A 189 8.12 29.13 9.74
C ASN A 189 9.18 28.16 10.25
N THR A 190 9.50 28.25 11.52
CA THR A 190 10.51 27.39 12.15
C THR A 190 9.82 26.37 13.07
N LEU A 191 10.09 25.09 12.85
CA LEU A 191 9.65 23.98 13.69
C LEU A 191 10.82 23.54 14.58
N GLU A 192 10.66 23.57 15.90
CA GLU A 192 11.68 23.08 16.84
C GLU A 192 11.44 21.60 17.20
N TRP A 193 12.53 20.82 17.23
CA TRP A 193 12.49 19.40 17.60
C TRP A 193 12.73 19.14 19.10
N LYS A 194 12.93 20.17 19.92
CA LYS A 194 13.29 20.04 21.34
C LYS A 194 12.30 19.16 22.11
N ASN A 195 12.73 17.96 22.48
CA ASN A 195 11.97 16.96 23.25
C ASN A 195 10.62 16.55 22.63
N GLN A 196 10.43 16.78 21.33
CA GLN A 196 9.21 16.39 20.62
C GLN A 196 9.54 15.36 19.55
N LYS A 197 8.86 14.20 19.59
CA LYS A 197 8.97 13.19 18.53
C LYS A 197 8.35 13.68 17.22
N GLU A 198 7.35 14.56 17.32
CA GLU A 198 6.68 15.20 16.19
C GLU A 198 6.44 16.67 16.54
N PRO A 199 6.97 17.64 15.77
CA PRO A 199 6.65 19.04 15.94
C PRO A 199 5.19 19.32 15.57
N ASN A 200 4.68 20.47 16.00
CA ASN A 200 3.32 20.89 15.67
C ASN A 200 3.09 20.93 14.15
N LYS A 201 1.90 20.47 13.72
CA LYS A 201 1.50 20.53 12.31
C LYS A 201 1.43 21.98 11.85
N LEU A 202 2.15 22.29 10.77
CA LEU A 202 2.14 23.60 10.14
C LEU A 202 1.04 23.67 9.08
N THR A 203 0.18 24.70 9.17
CA THR A 203 -0.80 25.02 8.12
C THR A 203 -0.37 26.30 7.44
N LEU A 204 -0.14 26.23 6.13
CA LEU A 204 0.25 27.36 5.29
C LEU A 204 -0.92 27.75 4.38
N PRO A 205 -1.12 29.06 4.12
CA PRO A 205 -2.09 29.49 3.12
C PRO A 205 -1.66 28.99 1.73
N MET A 206 -2.64 28.66 0.88
CA MET A 206 -2.34 28.27 -0.49
C MET A 206 -1.82 29.47 -1.29
N PRO A 207 -0.68 29.33 -1.99
CA PRO A 207 -0.17 30.41 -2.83
C PRO A 207 -1.09 30.60 -4.05
N HIS A 208 -1.19 31.84 -4.53
CA HIS A 208 -2.00 32.16 -5.71
C HIS A 208 -1.33 31.71 -7.02
N ASN A 209 0.01 31.65 -7.02
CA ASN A 209 0.81 31.23 -8.16
C ASN A 209 1.67 30.02 -7.78
N ALA A 210 2.26 29.35 -8.77
CA ALA A 210 3.22 28.27 -8.51
C ALA A 210 4.42 28.83 -7.72
N GLN A 211 4.72 28.20 -6.59
CA GLN A 211 5.76 28.64 -5.65
C GLN A 211 6.54 27.43 -5.13
N ASN A 212 7.79 27.66 -4.79
CA ASN A 212 8.64 26.64 -4.18
C ASN A 212 8.33 26.54 -2.69
N LEU A 213 8.12 25.31 -2.23
CA LEU A 213 8.06 24.97 -0.81
C LEU A 213 9.41 24.38 -0.42
N GLU A 214 10.17 25.12 0.38
CA GLU A 214 11.52 24.76 0.78
C GLU A 214 11.56 24.28 2.23
N PHE A 215 12.36 23.24 2.48
CA PHE A 215 12.59 22.67 3.80
C PHE A 215 14.09 22.66 4.08
N VAL A 216 14.51 23.34 5.14
CA VAL A 216 15.91 23.37 5.58
C VAL A 216 15.99 22.81 6.99
N GLN A 217 16.62 21.64 7.12
CA GLN A 217 16.91 21.05 8.44
C GLN A 217 18.22 21.61 8.98
N ASN A 218 18.13 22.36 10.08
CA ASN A 218 19.24 22.89 10.84
C ASN A 218 19.45 22.06 12.11
N GLY A 219 20.20 20.96 11.97
CA GLY A 219 20.50 20.04 13.06
C GLY A 219 20.84 18.64 12.52
N ASN A 220 20.89 17.66 13.42
CA ASN A 220 21.17 16.28 13.03
C ASN A 220 19.89 15.55 12.55
N GLY A 221 20.08 14.42 11.86
CA GLY A 221 18.99 13.58 11.38
C GLY A 221 18.31 14.08 10.11
N LYS A 222 17.37 13.29 9.61
CA LYS A 222 16.60 13.57 8.38
C LYS A 222 15.11 13.40 8.66
N PRO A 223 14.36 14.48 8.90
CA PRO A 223 12.93 14.37 9.16
C PRO A 223 12.16 13.93 7.92
N TYR A 224 11.11 13.15 8.12
CA TYR A 224 10.12 12.88 7.09
C TYR A 224 9.09 13.99 7.07
N VAL A 225 8.75 14.44 5.86
CA VAL A 225 7.74 15.47 5.65
C VAL A 225 6.59 14.87 4.85
N VAL A 226 5.37 15.08 5.34
CA VAL A 226 4.14 14.76 4.62
C VAL A 226 3.43 16.06 4.30
N ILE A 227 3.31 16.37 3.02
CA ILE A 227 2.63 17.56 2.54
C ILE A 227 1.19 17.18 2.18
N HIS A 228 0.23 17.93 2.70
CA HIS A 228 -1.18 17.79 2.34
C HIS A 228 -1.70 19.10 1.78
N THR A 229 -2.18 19.04 0.55
CA THR A 229 -2.70 20.18 -0.20
C THR A 229 -4.23 20.11 -0.19
N LYS A 230 -4.88 21.14 0.36
CA LYS A 230 -6.34 21.28 0.33
C LYS A 230 -6.72 22.51 -0.48
N ALA A 231 -7.36 22.31 -1.62
CA ALA A 231 -7.85 23.38 -2.48
C ALA A 231 -9.27 23.06 -2.98
N ALA A 232 -10.09 24.09 -3.15
CA ALA A 232 -11.36 23.95 -3.84
C ALA A 232 -11.08 23.95 -5.35
N LEU A 233 -11.33 22.84 -6.01
CA LEU A 233 -11.23 22.74 -7.46
C LEU A 233 -12.63 22.95 -8.05
N PRO A 234 -12.77 23.80 -9.09
CA PRO A 234 -14.04 23.89 -9.81
C PRO A 234 -14.33 22.53 -10.45
N LEU A 235 -15.43 21.91 -10.04
CA LEU A 235 -15.85 20.61 -10.56
C LEU A 235 -16.44 20.80 -11.96
N LYS A 236 -15.58 20.84 -12.97
CA LYS A 236 -16.00 20.94 -14.39
C LYS A 236 -16.51 19.60 -14.93
N GLU A 237 -15.97 18.50 -14.40
CA GLU A 237 -16.31 17.14 -14.78
C GLU A 237 -16.17 16.20 -13.58
N LYS A 238 -16.66 14.96 -13.76
CA LYS A 238 -16.55 13.92 -12.75
C LYS A 238 -15.08 13.52 -12.59
N LEU A 239 -14.57 13.62 -11.36
CA LEU A 239 -13.22 13.15 -11.01
C LEU A 239 -13.31 11.74 -10.42
N GLU A 240 -12.69 10.78 -11.09
CA GLU A 240 -12.54 9.40 -10.63
C GLU A 240 -11.05 9.07 -10.52
N SER A 241 -10.61 8.57 -9.35
CA SER A 241 -9.22 8.22 -9.10
C SER A 241 -9.17 7.03 -8.15
N GLY A 242 -9.08 5.81 -8.70
CA GLY A 242 -9.13 4.55 -7.94
C GLY A 242 -10.50 4.22 -7.32
N MET A 243 -11.46 5.15 -7.37
CA MET A 243 -12.81 5.00 -6.89
C MET A 243 -13.78 5.81 -7.75
N ARG A 244 -14.96 5.23 -7.98
CA ARG A 244 -16.07 5.84 -8.71
C ARG A 244 -17.34 5.79 -7.87
N LEU A 245 -18.01 6.93 -7.77
CA LEU A 245 -19.30 7.08 -7.08
C LEU A 245 -20.40 7.38 -8.10
N GLU A 246 -21.54 6.72 -7.95
CA GLU A 246 -22.77 7.04 -8.67
C GLU A 246 -23.90 7.24 -7.66
N LYS A 247 -24.66 8.34 -7.84
CA LYS A 247 -25.81 8.69 -7.02
C LYS A 247 -27.09 8.52 -7.84
N GLU A 248 -28.02 7.74 -7.32
CA GLU A 248 -29.35 7.57 -7.87
C GLU A 248 -30.38 8.05 -6.84
N ILE A 249 -31.32 8.89 -7.29
CA ILE A 249 -32.46 9.31 -6.48
C ILE A 249 -33.68 8.52 -6.97
N LEU A 250 -34.30 7.79 -6.05
CA LEU A 250 -35.40 6.88 -6.31
C LEU A 250 -36.66 7.38 -5.60
N ASN A 251 -37.83 7.18 -6.18
CA ASN A 251 -39.10 7.37 -5.48
C ASN A 251 -39.37 6.21 -4.49
N GLU A 252 -40.48 6.28 -3.77
CA GLU A 252 -40.87 5.25 -2.80
C GLU A 252 -41.04 3.85 -3.41
N SER A 253 -41.44 3.79 -4.69
CA SER A 253 -41.57 2.56 -5.47
C SER A 253 -40.23 2.03 -6.01
N GLY A 254 -39.11 2.71 -5.77
CA GLY A 254 -37.77 2.30 -6.23
C GLY A 254 -37.41 2.71 -7.66
N ASN A 255 -38.24 3.51 -8.34
CA ASN A 255 -37.98 4.01 -9.69
C ASN A 255 -37.18 5.31 -9.66
N LYS A 256 -36.33 5.54 -10.67
CA LYS A 256 -35.54 6.77 -10.79
C LYS A 256 -36.45 7.99 -10.87
N LYS A 257 -36.18 8.98 -10.01
CA LYS A 257 -36.93 10.25 -9.93
C LYS A 257 -36.02 11.41 -10.32
N THR A 258 -36.49 12.24 -11.25
CA THR A 258 -35.75 13.40 -11.79
C THR A 258 -36.45 14.74 -11.57
N SER A 259 -37.71 14.72 -11.12
CA SER A 259 -38.50 15.91 -10.79
C SER A 259 -38.99 15.84 -9.34
N PHE A 260 -38.94 16.97 -8.64
CA PHE A 260 -39.21 17.05 -7.21
C PHE A 260 -40.29 18.11 -6.93
N GLN A 261 -41.19 17.78 -6.02
CA GLN A 261 -42.19 18.66 -5.43
C GLN A 261 -42.04 18.66 -3.91
N GLU A 262 -42.57 19.70 -3.27
CA GLU A 262 -42.60 19.77 -1.81
C GLU A 262 -43.36 18.56 -1.23
N GLY A 263 -42.81 17.95 -0.19
CA GLY A 263 -43.37 16.76 0.45
C GLY A 263 -43.00 15.42 -0.20
N ASP A 264 -42.28 15.41 -1.33
CA ASP A 264 -41.79 14.17 -1.94
C ASP A 264 -40.83 13.41 -1.00
N ILE A 265 -41.11 12.13 -0.78
CA ILE A 265 -40.19 11.20 -0.10
C ILE A 265 -39.37 10.46 -1.16
N VAL A 266 -38.05 10.46 -0.97
CA VAL A 266 -37.10 9.85 -1.90
C VAL A 266 -36.08 8.98 -1.17
N ARG A 267 -35.59 7.96 -1.86
CA ARG A 267 -34.46 7.13 -1.41
C ARG A 267 -33.22 7.50 -2.21
N VAL A 268 -32.12 7.76 -1.52
CA VAL A 268 -30.82 7.99 -2.16
C VAL A 268 -30.04 6.68 -2.16
N ARG A 269 -29.66 6.20 -3.34
CA ARG A 269 -28.81 5.03 -3.52
C ARG A 269 -27.44 5.51 -4.00
N LEU A 270 -26.40 5.18 -3.24
CA LEU A 270 -25.01 5.41 -3.59
C LEU A 270 -24.36 4.08 -4.03
N LYS A 271 -23.88 4.03 -5.27
CA LYS A 271 -23.10 2.90 -5.79
C LYS A 271 -21.63 3.29 -5.78
N ILE A 272 -20.82 2.51 -5.08
CA ILE A 272 -19.39 2.75 -4.92
C ILE A 272 -18.66 1.63 -5.66
N TYR A 273 -17.80 2.01 -6.61
CA TYR A 273 -16.93 1.10 -7.33
C TYR A 273 -15.50 1.40 -6.93
N THR A 274 -14.76 0.39 -6.48
CA THR A 274 -13.35 0.52 -6.12
C THR A 274 -12.51 -0.38 -7.03
N GLU A 275 -11.32 0.08 -7.40
CA GLU A 275 -10.39 -0.74 -8.20
C GLU A 275 -9.58 -1.72 -7.35
N SER A 276 -9.70 -1.67 -6.03
CA SER A 276 -9.05 -2.55 -5.06
C SER A 276 -9.81 -2.55 -3.73
N ASP A 277 -9.45 -3.47 -2.85
CA ASP A 277 -9.96 -3.48 -1.48
C ASP A 277 -9.43 -2.25 -0.72
N LEU A 278 -10.36 -1.54 -0.08
CA LEU A 278 -10.08 -0.35 0.73
C LEU A 278 -10.50 -0.62 2.16
N SER A 279 -9.59 -0.40 3.11
CA SER A 279 -9.82 -0.64 4.53
C SER A 279 -10.72 0.41 5.19
N TRP A 280 -10.68 1.67 4.73
CA TRP A 280 -11.48 2.77 5.26
C TRP A 280 -11.91 3.73 4.16
N ILE A 281 -13.23 3.96 4.03
CA ILE A 281 -13.81 4.91 3.09
C ILE A 281 -14.71 5.88 3.87
N ALA A 282 -14.53 7.17 3.62
CA ALA A 282 -15.46 8.20 4.08
C ALA A 282 -16.20 8.77 2.88
N VAL A 283 -17.53 8.80 2.94
CA VAL A 283 -18.38 9.35 1.88
C VAL A 283 -19.04 10.62 2.41
N ARG A 284 -18.99 11.69 1.62
CA ARG A 284 -19.66 12.95 1.92
C ARG A 284 -20.62 13.28 0.78
N ASP A 285 -21.90 13.04 1.00
CA ASP A 285 -22.97 13.44 0.09
C ASP A 285 -23.70 14.67 0.67
N PRO A 286 -23.41 15.90 0.19
CA PRO A 286 -24.06 17.11 0.72
C PRO A 286 -25.58 17.09 0.44
N ILE A 287 -26.38 17.40 1.47
CA ILE A 287 -27.84 17.48 1.37
C ILE A 287 -28.24 18.86 0.80
N PRO A 288 -29.04 18.93 -0.27
CA PRO A 288 -29.55 20.19 -0.80
C PRO A 288 -30.40 20.94 0.25
N ALA A 289 -30.38 22.28 0.22
CA ALA A 289 -31.04 23.11 1.23
C ALA A 289 -32.57 22.88 1.37
N GLY A 290 -33.23 22.40 0.32
CA GLY A 290 -34.68 22.09 0.34
C GLY A 290 -35.01 20.65 0.76
N ALA A 291 -34.04 19.85 1.18
CA ALA A 291 -34.23 18.46 1.56
C ALA A 291 -33.85 18.23 3.03
N SER A 292 -34.53 17.28 3.68
CA SER A 292 -34.22 16.84 5.03
C SER A 292 -34.07 15.32 5.07
N ILE A 293 -33.21 14.82 5.95
CA ILE A 293 -33.01 13.38 6.16
C ILE A 293 -34.13 12.88 7.08
N LEU A 294 -34.88 11.89 6.62
CA LEU A 294 -35.92 11.23 7.42
C LEU A 294 -35.31 10.08 8.25
N GLY A 295 -35.77 9.90 9.49
CA GLY A 295 -35.40 8.75 10.31
C GLY A 295 -34.07 8.91 11.07
N SER A 296 -33.67 10.14 11.36
CA SER A 296 -32.42 10.46 12.09
C SER A 296 -32.48 10.12 13.60
N GLY A 297 -33.64 9.66 14.09
CA GLY A 297 -33.83 9.24 15.48
C GLY A 297 -34.13 10.37 16.46
N LEU A 298 -34.41 11.58 15.97
CA LEU A 298 -34.85 12.71 16.77
C LEU A 298 -36.36 12.66 17.00
N GLY A 299 -36.81 11.87 17.98
CA GLY A 299 -38.04 12.01 18.81
C GLY A 299 -39.44 12.06 18.16
N ASN A 300 -39.58 12.58 16.94
CA ASN A 300 -40.84 12.87 16.26
C ASN A 300 -40.94 12.26 14.84
N ASP A 301 -39.97 11.43 14.42
CA ASP A 301 -40.02 10.79 13.11
C ASP A 301 -41.09 9.69 13.07
N SER A 302 -42.02 9.82 12.13
CA SER A 302 -43.16 8.90 11.95
C SER A 302 -42.68 7.47 11.65
N ARG A 303 -43.24 6.49 12.38
CA ARG A 303 -42.94 5.04 12.28
C ARG A 303 -42.97 4.46 10.86
N SER A 304 -43.64 5.11 9.92
CA SER A 304 -43.72 4.67 8.52
C SER A 304 -42.39 4.78 7.75
N GLY A 305 -41.47 5.66 8.16
CA GLY A 305 -40.15 5.81 7.52
C GLY A 305 -39.11 4.79 8.00
N SER A 306 -39.28 4.21 9.18
CA SER A 306 -38.29 3.32 9.82
C SER A 306 -38.45 1.84 9.46
N GLU A 307 -39.56 1.42 8.85
CA GLU A 307 -39.76 0.04 8.39
C GLU A 307 -39.08 -0.25 7.03
N LEU A 308 -38.73 0.78 6.25
CA LEU A 308 -38.14 0.65 4.92
C LEU A 308 -36.60 0.49 4.92
N THR A 309 -35.94 0.55 6.07
CA THR A 309 -34.48 0.47 6.23
C THR A 309 -33.96 -0.94 6.54
N LYS A 310 -34.84 -1.96 6.62
CA LYS A 310 -34.45 -3.35 6.89
C LYS A 310 -34.41 -4.21 5.62
N GLU A 311 -33.39 -4.02 4.80
CA GLU A 311 -32.94 -5.08 3.88
C GLU A 311 -31.40 -5.16 3.89
N LYS A 312 -30.88 -6.32 4.31
CA LYS A 312 -29.47 -6.77 4.39
C LYS A 312 -29.18 -7.59 3.11
N ILE A 313 -28.01 -7.73 2.47
CA ILE A 313 -26.58 -7.43 2.68
C ILE A 313 -25.92 -7.41 1.28
N GLY A 314 -24.92 -6.54 1.07
CA GLY A 314 -23.99 -6.64 -0.06
C GLY A 314 -23.25 -5.33 -0.34
N GLY A 315 -22.31 -4.93 0.53
CA GLY A 315 -21.38 -3.83 0.25
C GLY A 315 -21.98 -2.42 0.15
N HIS A 316 -23.01 -2.09 0.94
CA HIS A 316 -23.60 -0.76 0.95
C HIS A 316 -23.37 -0.05 2.29
N LEU A 317 -22.66 1.08 2.23
CA LEU A 317 -22.45 1.98 3.35
C LEU A 317 -23.74 2.79 3.56
N LEU A 318 -24.40 2.61 4.70
CA LEU A 318 -25.44 3.50 5.20
C LEU A 318 -24.74 4.78 5.72
N LEU A 319 -25.09 5.94 5.15
CA LEU A 319 -24.73 7.23 5.72
C LEU A 319 -25.82 7.64 6.71
N LEU A 320 -25.41 7.88 7.95
CA LEU A 320 -26.11 8.74 8.90
C LEU A 320 -25.77 10.21 8.59
#